data_AF-A0A969DU31-F1
#
_entry.id   AF-A0A969DU31-F1
#
_cell.length_a   1.000
_cell.length_b   1.000
_cell.length_c   1.000
_cell.angle_alpha   90.00
_cell.angle_beta   90.00
_cell.angle_gamma   90.00
#
_symmetry.space_group_name_H-M   'P 1'
#
loop_
_entity.id
_entity.type
_entity.pdbx_description
1 polymer ?
#
loop_
_entity_poly.entity_id
_entity_poly.type
_entity_poly.pdbx_seq_one_letter_code
_entity_poly.pdbx_strand_id
1 'polypeptide(L)'
;MDGSKKRVVLVHHHIFKNAGTSFNYALRKAFGEGFHEYDLPNSQVVTSEDLAAYIEENPNVKAISGHHICLPTPQGEDYQTISSVIIRHPLARIRSIYEFERKQKAETDGALMAKKLNFMRFCSLGG
;
A
#
# COMPACT_ATOMS: atom_id res chain seq x y z
N MET A 1 -13.12 34.86 10.00
CA MET A 1 -12.52 33.52 10.01
C MET A 1 -11.92 33.33 8.63
N ASP A 2 -10.61 33.52 8.52
CA ASP A 2 -9.88 33.28 7.29
C ASP A 2 -9.99 31.78 6.98
N GLY A 3 -10.72 31.45 5.92
CA GLY A 3 -10.98 30.08 5.49
C GLY A 3 -9.76 29.51 4.77
N SER A 4 -8.61 29.51 5.44
CA SER A 4 -7.39 28.92 4.89
C SER A 4 -7.69 27.46 4.56
N LYS A 5 -7.54 27.13 3.27
CA LYS A 5 -7.89 25.82 2.75
C LYS A 5 -6.92 24.80 3.35
N LYS A 6 -7.37 23.98 4.31
CA LYS A 6 -6.57 22.90 4.91
C LYS A 6 -5.90 22.07 3.80
N ARG A 7 -4.61 21.80 3.93
CA ARG A 7 -3.90 20.98 2.94
C ARG A 7 -4.50 19.57 2.93
N VAL A 8 -4.61 18.99 1.76
CA VAL A 8 -5.14 17.63 1.59
C VAL A 8 -3.98 16.68 1.39
N VAL A 9 -3.90 15.63 2.20
CA VAL A 9 -2.93 14.54 2.06
C VAL A 9 -3.67 13.26 1.67
N LEU A 10 -3.35 12.71 0.51
CA LEU A 10 -3.86 11.42 0.07
C LEU A 10 -3.09 10.31 0.79
N VAL A 11 -3.79 9.40 1.45
CA VAL A 11 -3.17 8.24 2.11
C VAL A 11 -3.61 6.98 1.37
N HIS A 12 -2.67 6.24 0.82
CA HIS A 12 -2.92 5.00 0.11
C HIS A 12 -2.52 3.79 0.95
N HIS A 13 -3.50 2.95 1.28
CA HIS A 13 -3.26 1.72 2.04
C HIS A 13 -2.92 0.58 1.07
N HIS A 14 -1.66 0.13 1.11
CA HIS A 14 -1.16 -0.93 0.25
C HIS A 14 -1.67 -2.29 0.69
N ILE A 15 -2.63 -2.83 -0.05
CA ILE A 15 -2.96 -4.24 0.04
C ILE A 15 -2.04 -5.02 -0.91
N PHE A 16 -1.19 -5.88 -0.35
CA PHE A 16 -0.20 -6.70 -1.07
C PHE A 16 -0.76 -7.26 -2.40
N LYS A 17 -0.07 -7.14 -3.54
CA LYS A 17 -0.48 -7.70 -4.85
C LYS A 17 -1.81 -7.19 -5.45
N ASN A 18 -2.37 -6.08 -4.98
CA ASN A 18 -3.50 -5.38 -5.63
C ASN A 18 -3.05 -4.24 -6.57
N ALA A 19 -1.99 -4.44 -7.35
CA ALA A 19 -1.42 -3.42 -8.23
C ALA A 19 -0.83 -2.18 -7.51
N GLY A 20 -0.47 -2.31 -6.23
CA GLY A 20 0.17 -1.24 -5.45
C GLY A 20 1.39 -0.60 -6.13
N THR A 21 2.22 -1.38 -6.84
CA THR A 21 3.37 -0.85 -7.58
C THR A 21 2.98 0.07 -8.74
N SER A 22 1.93 -0.28 -9.50
CA SER A 22 1.44 0.55 -10.60
C SER A 22 0.79 1.84 -10.10
N PHE A 23 0.10 1.76 -8.96
CA PHE A 23 -0.49 2.94 -8.34
C PHE A 23 0.56 3.85 -7.70
N ASN A 24 1.56 3.31 -7.00
CA ASN A 24 2.72 4.09 -6.53
C ASN A 24 3.43 4.79 -7.69
N TYR A 25 3.57 4.12 -8.84
CA TYR A 25 4.12 4.78 -10.03
C TYR A 25 3.26 5.96 -10.51
N ALA A 26 1.93 5.80 -10.53
CA ALA A 26 1.01 6.88 -10.87
C ALA A 26 1.07 8.04 -9.85
N LEU A 27 1.11 7.74 -8.56
CA LEU A 27 1.25 8.73 -7.48
C LEU A 27 2.58 9.48 -7.60
N ARG A 28 3.69 8.77 -7.81
CA ARG A 28 5.01 9.37 -8.03
C ARG A 28 5.03 10.28 -9.25
N LYS A 29 4.39 9.88 -10.35
CA LYS A 29 4.28 10.71 -11.56
C LYS A 29 3.41 11.96 -11.33
N ALA A 30 2.35 11.84 -10.53
CA ALA A 30 1.41 12.93 -10.27
C ALA A 30 1.93 13.97 -9.24
N PHE A 31 2.60 13.49 -8.18
CA PHE A 31 2.98 14.33 -7.03
C PHE A 31 4.49 14.58 -6.92
N GLY A 32 5.33 13.89 -7.71
CA GLY A 32 6.78 14.09 -7.72
C GLY A 32 7.40 13.87 -6.34
N GLU A 33 8.14 14.86 -5.87
CA GLU A 33 8.76 14.87 -4.53
C GLU A 33 7.73 14.91 -3.40
N GLY A 34 6.49 15.32 -3.66
CA GLY A 34 5.40 15.30 -2.67
C GLY A 34 4.78 13.91 -2.45
N PHE A 35 5.26 12.87 -3.16
CA PHE A 35 4.85 11.48 -2.93
C PHE A 35 5.89 10.72 -2.09
N HIS A 36 5.45 10.23 -0.94
CA HIS A 36 6.28 9.51 0.00
C HIS A 36 5.77 8.07 0.16
N GLU A 37 6.70 7.13 0.31
CA GLU A 37 6.40 5.77 0.75
C GLU A 37 6.81 5.67 2.23
N TYR A 38 5.88 5.29 3.10
CA TYR A 38 6.08 5.30 4.54
C TYR A 38 5.65 3.97 5.16
N ASP A 39 6.65 3.25 5.67
CA ASP A 39 6.50 2.00 6.39
C ASP A 39 7.45 2.00 7.59
N LEU A 40 7.01 1.42 8.71
CA LEU A 40 7.88 1.24 9.87
C LEU A 40 8.74 -0.04 9.73
N PRO A 41 9.91 -0.09 10.38
CA PRO A 41 10.76 -1.28 10.39
C PRO A 41 10.03 -2.53 10.88
N ASN A 42 10.45 -3.69 10.39
CA ASN A 42 9.90 -5.00 10.79
C ASN A 42 8.40 -5.17 10.53
N SER A 43 7.86 -4.52 9.50
CA SER A 43 6.42 -4.62 9.15
C SER A 43 5.50 -4.19 10.30
N GLN A 44 5.95 -3.25 11.13
CA GLN A 44 5.13 -2.69 12.20
C GLN A 44 3.98 -1.87 11.62
N VAL A 45 2.89 -1.84 12.38
CA VAL A 45 1.72 -1.02 12.11
C VAL A 45 2.09 0.45 12.26
N VAL A 46 1.77 1.25 11.25
CA VAL A 46 1.86 2.71 11.32
C VAL A 46 0.57 3.21 11.96
N THR A 47 0.67 3.72 13.18
CA THR A 47 -0.47 4.24 13.94
C THR A 47 -0.95 5.59 13.38
N SER A 48 -2.10 6.07 13.86
CA SER A 48 -2.58 7.40 13.49
C SER A 48 -1.63 8.48 13.97
N GLU A 49 -0.99 8.28 15.12
CA GLU A 49 -0.02 9.18 15.74
C GLU A 49 1.28 9.21 14.94
N ASP A 50 1.81 8.06 14.53
CA ASP A 50 3.01 7.97 13.68
C ASP A 50 2.80 8.71 12.36
N LEU A 51 1.63 8.51 11.74
CA LEU A 51 1.28 9.16 10.48
C LEU A 51 1.06 10.67 10.65
N ALA A 52 0.48 11.11 11.77
CA ALA A 52 0.28 12.53 12.07
C ALA A 52 1.63 13.24 12.21
N ALA A 53 2.53 12.68 13.03
CA ALA A 53 3.88 13.21 13.22
C ALA A 53 4.62 13.29 11.87
N TYR A 54 4.56 12.22 11.06
CA TYR A 54 5.19 12.21 9.75
C TYR A 54 4.63 13.30 8.81
N ILE A 55 3.31 13.50 8.81
CA ILE A 55 2.65 14.51 7.99
C ILE A 55 3.08 15.92 8.43
N GLU A 56 3.19 16.18 9.73
CA GLU A 56 3.58 17.47 10.31
C GLU A 56 5.06 17.80 10.05
N GLU A 57 5.95 16.81 10.15
CA GLU A 57 7.38 16.96 9.84
C GLU A 57 7.64 17.18 8.33
N ASN A 58 6.71 16.75 7.47
CA ASN A 58 6.85 16.82 6.02
C ASN A 58 5.75 17.72 5.41
N PRO A 59 5.84 19.06 5.52
CA PRO A 59 4.79 19.97 5.05
C PRO A 59 4.54 19.90 3.54
N ASN A 60 5.53 19.45 2.77
CA ASN A 60 5.44 19.30 1.32
C ASN A 60 4.76 17.99 0.86
N VAL A 61 4.45 17.08 1.79
CA VAL A 61 3.84 15.80 1.44
C VAL A 61 2.39 16.02 0.97
N LYS A 62 2.06 15.39 -0.15
CA LYS A 62 0.74 15.44 -0.80
C LYS A 62 0.11 14.06 -0.91
N ALA A 63 0.93 13.02 -1.01
CA ALA A 63 0.48 11.64 -1.05
C ALA A 63 1.44 10.74 -0.28
N ILE A 64 0.89 9.85 0.54
CA ILE A 64 1.62 8.85 1.31
C ILE A 64 1.09 7.48 0.92
N SER A 65 1.97 6.51 0.72
CA SER A 65 1.59 5.11 0.50
C SER A 65 2.34 4.20 1.48
N GLY A 66 1.66 3.23 2.06
CA GLY A 66 2.27 2.31 3.04
C GLY A 66 1.47 1.03 3.25
N HIS A 67 2.15 -0.05 3.62
CA HIS A 67 1.59 -1.40 3.74
C HIS A 67 0.80 -1.62 5.02
N HIS A 68 1.19 -0.94 6.11
CA HIS A 68 0.61 -1.16 7.44
C HIS A 68 0.03 0.11 8.06
N ILE A 69 -0.43 1.05 7.23
CA ILE A 69 -1.11 2.26 7.70
C ILE A 69 -2.50 1.91 8.22
N CYS A 70 -2.74 2.20 9.49
CA CYS A 70 -4.03 1.99 10.13
C CYS A 70 -5.09 2.98 9.65
N LEU A 71 -6.34 2.52 9.73
CA LEU A 71 -7.53 3.36 9.65
C LEU A 71 -8.08 3.58 11.09
N PRO A 72 -8.71 4.73 11.38
CA PRO A 72 -8.82 5.91 10.51
C PRO A 72 -7.49 6.66 10.40
N THR A 73 -7.32 7.42 9.32
CA THR A 73 -6.17 8.32 9.17
C THR A 73 -6.38 9.62 9.96
N PRO A 74 -5.30 10.27 10.46
CA PRO A 74 -5.41 11.44 11.31
C PRO A 74 -6.01 12.64 10.58
N GLN A 75 -6.69 13.51 11.31
CA GLN A 75 -7.16 14.81 10.83
C GLN A 75 -6.52 15.89 11.70
N GLY A 76 -5.86 16.85 11.07
CA GLY A 76 -5.14 17.91 11.77
C GLY A 76 -5.86 19.26 11.74
N GLU A 77 -5.29 20.23 12.43
CA GLU A 77 -5.73 21.63 12.34
C GLU A 77 -5.44 22.18 10.94
N ASP A 78 -4.23 21.97 10.43
CA ASP A 78 -3.77 22.53 9.14
C ASP A 78 -3.90 21.57 7.94
N TYR A 79 -4.26 20.31 8.20
CA TYR A 79 -4.38 19.28 7.16
C TYR A 79 -5.60 18.40 7.33
N GLN A 80 -6.01 17.79 6.23
CA GLN A 80 -7.00 16.71 6.21
C GLN A 80 -6.44 15.53 5.42
N THR A 81 -6.75 14.32 5.86
CA THR A 81 -6.35 13.09 5.15
C THR A 81 -7.53 12.49 4.41
N ILE A 82 -7.26 11.98 3.21
CA ILE A 82 -8.22 11.21 2.41
C ILE A 82 -7.63 9.83 2.19
N SER A 83 -8.27 8.80 2.73
CA SER A 83 -7.85 7.41 2.54
C SER A 83 -8.26 6.87 1.17
N SER A 84 -7.36 6.10 0.56
CA SER A 84 -7.59 5.39 -0.70
C SER A 84 -7.12 3.95 -0.59
N VAL A 85 -7.94 3.03 -1.09
CA VAL A 85 -7.66 1.60 -1.10
C VAL A 85 -7.96 1.07 -2.50
N ILE A 86 -7.05 0.30 -3.07
CA ILE A 86 -7.28 -0.38 -4.35
C ILE A 86 -7.52 -1.85 -4.09
N ILE A 87 -8.70 -2.32 -4.48
CA ILE A 87 -9.11 -3.72 -4.39
C ILE A 87 -9.10 -4.31 -5.79
N ARG A 88 -8.38 -5.42 -5.97
CA ARG A 88 -8.39 -6.21 -7.19
C ARG A 88 -9.27 -7.44 -7.01
N HIS A 89 -9.90 -7.93 -8.07
CA HIS A 89 -10.69 -9.16 -8.04
C HIS A 89 -9.86 -10.34 -7.48
N PRO A 90 -10.37 -11.10 -6.48
CA PRO A 90 -9.61 -12.12 -5.76
C PRO A 90 -8.93 -13.16 -6.66
N LEU A 91 -9.63 -13.66 -7.69
CA LEU A 91 -9.06 -14.62 -8.65
C LEU A 91 -7.88 -14.05 -9.46
N ALA A 92 -7.93 -12.76 -9.82
CA ALA A 92 -6.83 -12.11 -10.54
C ALA A 92 -5.61 -11.88 -9.64
N ARG A 93 -5.84 -11.67 -8.33
CA ARG A 93 -4.79 -11.57 -7.31
C ARG A 93 -4.07 -12.90 -7.10
N ILE A 94 -4.81 -14.01 -6.92
CA ILE A 94 -4.21 -15.35 -6.75
C ILE A 94 -3.42 -15.75 -8.00
N ARG A 95 -3.93 -15.44 -9.20
CA ARG A 95 -3.20 -15.66 -10.45
C ARG A 95 -1.89 -14.89 -10.52
N SER A 96 -1.90 -13.61 -10.10
CA SER A 96 -0.69 -12.79 -10.06
C SER A 96 0.33 -13.28 -9.02
N ILE A 97 -0.11 -13.84 -7.88
CA ILE A 97 0.76 -14.46 -6.88
C ILE A 97 1.38 -15.74 -7.45
N TYR A 98 0.56 -16.64 -8.01
CA TYR A 98 1.01 -17.88 -8.62
C TYR A 98 2.07 -17.65 -9.72
N GLU A 99 1.84 -16.67 -10.61
CA GLU A 99 2.81 -16.31 -11.65
C GLU A 99 4.11 -15.71 -11.08
N PHE A 100 4.03 -14.96 -9.99
CA PHE A 100 5.20 -14.39 -9.32
C PHE A 100 6.03 -15.48 -8.63
N GLU A 101 5.39 -16.33 -7.81
CA GLU A 101 6.03 -17.45 -7.11
C GLU A 101 6.71 -18.43 -8.08
N ARG A 102 6.09 -18.71 -9.24
CA ARG A 102 6.71 -19.56 -10.28
C ARG A 102 7.99 -18.98 -10.87
N LYS A 103 8.04 -17.65 -11.04
CA LYS A 103 9.19 -16.94 -11.62
C LYS A 103 10.28 -16.67 -10.59
N GLN A 104 9.96 -16.73 -9.29
CA GLN A 104 10.92 -16.51 -8.23
C GLN A 104 11.95 -17.64 -8.18
N LYS A 105 13.23 -17.26 -8.06
CA LYS A 105 14.34 -18.21 -7.86
C LYS A 105 14.50 -18.66 -6.40
N ALA A 106 13.64 -18.18 -5.49
CA ALA A 106 13.62 -18.60 -4.11
C ALA A 106 12.99 -19.99 -3.95
N GLU A 107 13.42 -20.74 -2.93
CA GLU A 107 12.86 -22.04 -2.53
C GLU A 107 11.91 -21.88 -1.34
N THR A 108 11.00 -20.92 -1.40
CA THR A 108 9.90 -20.81 -0.44
C THR A 108 8.86 -21.91 -0.70
N ASP A 109 8.10 -22.31 0.31
CA ASP A 109 7.03 -23.31 0.15
C ASP A 109 6.03 -22.90 -0.94
N GLY A 110 5.71 -21.60 -1.03
CA GLY A 110 4.90 -21.00 -2.09
C GLY A 110 5.51 -21.18 -3.48
N ALA A 111 6.80 -20.92 -3.66
CA ALA A 111 7.50 -21.07 -4.93
C ALA A 111 7.63 -22.54 -5.35
N LEU A 112 7.88 -23.45 -4.40
CA LEU A 112 7.95 -24.88 -4.65
C LEU A 112 6.58 -25.45 -5.05
N MET A 113 5.50 -25.06 -4.36
CA MET A 113 4.15 -25.47 -4.69
C MET A 113 3.66 -24.88 -6.02
N ALA A 114 3.93 -23.61 -6.29
CA ALA A 114 3.54 -22.96 -7.54
C ALA A 114 4.26 -23.56 -8.76
N LYS A 115 5.50 -24.06 -8.60
CA LYS A 115 6.24 -24.79 -9.65
C LYS A 115 5.72 -26.21 -9.87
N LYS A 116 5.24 -26.88 -8.82
CA LYS A 116 4.76 -28.28 -8.87
C LYS A 116 3.29 -28.41 -9.28
N LEU A 117 2.45 -27.40 -9.03
CA LEU A 117 1.00 -27.49 -9.17
C LEU A 117 0.46 -26.58 -10.29
N ASN A 118 -0.63 -27.01 -10.94
CA ASN A 118 -1.41 -26.14 -11.82
C ASN A 118 -2.23 -25.13 -10.99
N PHE A 119 -2.67 -24.04 -11.62
CA PHE A 119 -3.36 -22.93 -10.95
C PHE A 119 -4.56 -23.36 -10.10
N MET A 120 -5.35 -24.31 -10.59
CA MET A 120 -6.53 -24.83 -9.88
C MET A 120 -6.16 -25.53 -8.57
N ARG A 121 -5.07 -26.30 -8.56
CA ARG A 121 -4.62 -27.07 -7.40
C ARG A 121 -3.83 -26.24 -6.38
N PHE A 122 -3.24 -25.12 -6.83
CA PHE A 122 -2.65 -24.12 -5.94
C PHE A 122 -3.72 -23.37 -5.13
N CYS A 123 -4.87 -23.07 -5.74
CA CYS A 123 -5.98 -22.41 -5.05
C CYS A 123 -6.62 -23.29 -3.96
N SER A 124 -6.59 -24.60 -4.09
CA SER A 124 -7.20 -25.54 -3.13
C SER A 124 -6.37 -25.84 -1.88
N LEU A 125 -5.14 -25.32 -1.78
CA LEU A 125 -4.23 -25.56 -0.65
C LEU A 125 -4.07 -24.35 0.28
N GLY A 126 -4.63 -23.19 -0.08
CA GLY A 126 -4.53 -21.94 0.69
C GLY A 126 -5.84 -21.52 1.37
N GLY A 127 -6.72 -22.49 1.66
CA GLY A 127 -7.97 -22.28 2.40
C GLY A 127 -7.86 -22.83 3.82
#